data_AF-A0A0E9LTK8-F1
#
_entry.id   AF-A0A0E9LTK8-F1
#
_cell.length_a   1.000
_cell.length_b   1.000
_cell.length_c   1.000
_cell.angle_alpha   90.00
_cell.angle_beta   90.00
_cell.angle_gamma   90.00
#
_symmetry.space_group_name_H-M   'P 1'
#
loop_
_entity.id
_entity.type
_entity.pdbx_description
1 polymer ?
#
loop_
_entity_poly.entity_id
_entity_poly.type
_entity_poly.pdbx_seq_one_letter_code
_entity_poly.pdbx_strand_id
1 'polypeptide(L)'
;MEVVPGHPDINVKKMLAEIKKARAAGDEMIVFPEMAVPGYLLGDEWENTAFVKDCYHYNAVIKKCHTRHRSCVGECRYRYPTKK
;
A
#
# COMPACT_ATOMS: atom_id res chain seq x y z
N MET A 1 -8.13 9.95 4.02
CA MET A 1 -8.18 9.44 2.64
C MET A 1 -9.30 8.42 2.55
N GLU A 2 -10.16 8.51 1.55
CA GLU A 2 -11.16 7.49 1.24
C GLU A 2 -10.55 6.40 0.34
N VAL A 3 -10.69 5.14 0.76
CA VAL A 3 -10.20 3.95 0.06
C VAL A 3 -11.29 3.43 -0.87
N VAL A 4 -10.94 3.18 -2.13
CA VAL A 4 -11.84 2.63 -3.15
C VAL A 4 -11.54 1.13 -3.29
N PRO A 5 -12.45 0.23 -2.86
CA PRO A 5 -12.26 -1.21 -3.01
C PRO A 5 -11.97 -1.63 -4.45
N GLY A 6 -10.97 -2.49 -4.64
CA GLY A 6 -10.66 -3.09 -5.95
C GLY A 6 -9.82 -2.19 -6.85
N HIS A 7 -9.48 -0.98 -6.40
CA HIS A 7 -8.72 0.01 -7.17
C HIS A 7 -7.40 0.37 -6.49
N PRO A 8 -6.42 -0.56 -6.42
CA PRO A 8 -5.15 -0.32 -5.78
C PRO A 8 -4.33 0.79 -6.46
N ASP A 9 -4.51 0.99 -7.75
CA ASP A 9 -3.91 2.08 -8.53
C ASP A 9 -4.35 3.47 -8.02
N ILE A 10 -5.65 3.67 -7.82
CA ILE A 10 -6.24 4.92 -7.33
C ILE A 10 -5.82 5.14 -5.87
N ASN A 11 -5.92 4.09 -5.06
CA ASN A 11 -5.60 4.17 -3.65
C ASN A 11 -4.13 4.55 -3.43
N VAL A 12 -3.21 3.90 -4.14
CA VAL A 12 -1.78 4.20 -4.01
C VAL A 12 -1.46 5.60 -4.51
N LYS A 13 -2.08 6.06 -5.60
CA LYS A 13 -1.92 7.46 -6.05
C LYS A 13 -2.33 8.46 -4.98
N LYS A 14 -3.43 8.23 -4.28
CA LYS A 14 -3.87 9.06 -3.14
C LYS A 14 -2.88 8.96 -1.97
N MET A 15 -2.44 7.76 -1.59
CA MET A 15 -1.44 7.57 -0.52
C MET A 15 -0.15 8.33 -0.81
N LEU A 16 0.36 8.27 -2.04
CA LEU A 16 1.57 8.99 -2.46
C LEU A 16 1.40 10.51 -2.38
N ALA A 17 0.22 11.02 -2.71
CA ALA A 17 -0.09 12.44 -2.56
C ALA A 17 -0.11 12.86 -1.08
N GLU A 18 -0.71 12.05 -0.20
CA GLU A 18 -0.72 12.32 1.25
C GLU A 18 0.68 12.21 1.87
N ILE A 19 1.49 11.23 1.47
CA ILE A 19 2.91 11.14 1.86
C ILE A 19 3.65 12.42 1.47
N LYS A 20 3.43 12.94 0.25
CA LYS A 20 4.08 14.17 -0.21
C LYS A 20 3.64 15.38 0.63
N LYS A 21 2.37 15.48 0.99
CA LYS A 21 1.84 16.55 1.85
C LYS A 21 2.43 16.49 3.25
N ALA A 22 2.41 15.31 3.89
CA ALA A 22 2.97 15.09 5.23
C ALA A 22 4.47 15.45 5.27
N ARG A 23 5.21 15.05 4.24
CA ARG A 23 6.62 15.45 4.09
C ARG A 23 6.82 16.95 3.95
N ALA A 24 5.94 17.64 3.23
CA ALA A 24 6.01 19.10 3.10
C ALA A 24 5.63 19.83 4.39
N ALA A 25 4.79 19.21 5.22
CA ALA A 25 4.44 19.71 6.55
C ALA A 25 5.53 19.44 7.62
N GLY A 26 6.50 18.57 7.31
CA GLY A 26 7.55 18.18 8.25
C GLY A 26 7.15 17.05 9.20
N ASP A 27 6.08 16.31 8.89
CA ASP A 27 5.62 15.19 9.70
C ASP A 27 6.64 14.04 9.69
N GLU A 28 6.92 13.47 10.86
CA GLU A 28 7.82 12.32 11.00
C GLU A 28 7.10 10.98 10.72
N MET A 29 5.78 10.95 10.82
CA MET A 29 4.99 9.73 10.68
C MET A 29 3.64 10.02 10.02
N ILE A 30 3.25 9.15 9.11
CA ILE A 30 1.90 9.09 8.53
C ILE A 30 1.36 7.68 8.68
N VAL A 31 0.10 7.56 9.08
CA VAL A 31 -0.59 6.28 9.25
C VAL A 31 -1.74 6.21 8.26
N PHE A 32 -1.86 5.06 7.60
CA PHE A 32 -2.96 4.77 6.68
C PHE A 32 -3.92 3.74 7.29
N PRO A 33 -5.20 3.75 6.90
CA PRO A 33 -6.16 2.73 7.30
C PRO A 33 -5.68 1.33 6.95
N GLU A 34 -6.19 0.34 7.68
CA GLU A 34 -5.97 -1.05 7.34
C GLU A 34 -6.48 -1.34 5.91
N MET A 35 -5.74 -2.20 5.19
CA MET A 35 -6.05 -2.56 3.81
C MET A 35 -6.16 -1.36 2.85
N ALA A 36 -5.48 -0.24 3.11
CA ALA A 36 -5.58 0.98 2.30
C ALA A 36 -5.22 0.81 0.82
N VAL A 37 -4.37 -0.15 0.45
CA VAL A 37 -4.03 -0.43 -0.95
C VAL A 37 -5.18 -1.16 -1.67
N PRO A 38 -5.59 -2.38 -1.26
CA PRO A 38 -6.64 -3.13 -1.95
C PRO A 38 -8.07 -2.63 -1.65
N GLY A 39 -8.31 -2.12 -0.44
CA GLY A 39 -9.64 -1.88 0.13
C GLY A 39 -10.30 -3.13 0.72
N TYR A 40 -11.44 -2.92 1.39
CA TYR A 40 -12.25 -3.98 2.02
C TYR A 40 -13.33 -4.52 1.08
N LEU A 41 -13.97 -5.63 1.46
CA LEU A 41 -15.14 -6.22 0.78
C LEU A 41 -14.89 -6.64 -0.68
N LEU A 42 -13.71 -7.18 -0.96
CA LEU A 42 -13.31 -7.57 -2.32
C LEU A 42 -13.85 -8.93 -2.78
N GLY A 43 -14.33 -9.76 -1.85
CA GLY A 43 -14.82 -11.11 -2.17
C GLY A 43 -13.80 -11.94 -2.94
N ASP A 44 -14.25 -12.55 -4.03
CA ASP A 44 -13.47 -13.46 -4.90
C ASP A 44 -12.25 -12.81 -5.56
N GLU A 45 -12.19 -11.48 -5.61
CA GLU A 45 -11.04 -10.77 -6.17
C GLU A 45 -9.74 -11.04 -5.37
N TRP A 46 -9.84 -11.47 -4.11
CA TRP A 46 -8.69 -11.96 -3.33
C TRP A 46 -8.07 -13.23 -3.89
N GLU A 47 -8.85 -14.05 -4.59
CA GLU A 47 -8.37 -15.28 -5.22
C GLU A 47 -7.75 -15.02 -6.60
N ASN A 48 -7.97 -13.82 -7.16
CA ASN A 48 -7.35 -13.40 -8.40
C ASN A 48 -5.85 -13.09 -8.20
N THR A 49 -5.01 -14.02 -8.64
CA THR A 49 -3.56 -13.88 -8.51
C THR A 49 -2.98 -12.65 -9.20
N ALA A 50 -3.62 -12.12 -10.26
CA ALA A 50 -3.18 -10.90 -10.92
C ALA A 50 -3.40 -9.69 -10.01
N PHE A 51 -4.60 -9.57 -9.44
CA PHE A 51 -4.95 -8.52 -8.49
C PHE A 51 -4.03 -8.50 -7.26
N VAL A 52 -3.76 -9.68 -6.69
CA VAL A 52 -2.84 -9.81 -5.55
C VAL A 52 -1.43 -9.35 -5.91
N LYS A 53 -0.93 -9.74 -7.10
CA LYS A 53 0.38 -9.30 -7.60
C LYS A 53 0.44 -7.78 -7.79
N ASP A 54 -0.63 -7.17 -8.30
CA ASP A 54 -0.71 -5.72 -8.45
C ASP A 54 -0.67 -5.03 -7.08
N CYS A 55 -1.43 -5.52 -6.09
CA CYS A 55 -1.36 -5.01 -4.72
C CYS A 55 0.06 -5.09 -4.14
N TYR A 56 0.79 -6.19 -4.39
CA TYR A 56 2.21 -6.31 -4.01
C TYR A 56 3.11 -5.32 -4.74
N HIS A 57 2.91 -5.14 -6.05
CA HIS A 57 3.67 -4.19 -6.84
C HIS A 57 3.49 -2.76 -6.31
N TYR A 58 2.25 -2.35 -6.05
CA TYR A 58 1.94 -1.05 -5.51
C TYR A 58 2.50 -0.83 -4.09
N ASN A 59 2.50 -1.85 -3.24
CA ASN A 59 3.19 -1.80 -1.96
C ASN A 59 4.70 -1.54 -2.13
N ALA A 60 5.34 -2.12 -3.14
CA ALA A 60 6.75 -1.85 -3.43
C ALA A 60 6.97 -0.40 -3.91
N VAL A 61 6.02 0.19 -4.64
CA VAL A 61 6.07 1.61 -5.03
C VAL A 61 6.04 2.51 -3.78
N ILE A 62 5.13 2.26 -2.84
CA ILE A 62 5.03 3.03 -1.60
C ILE A 62 6.33 2.94 -0.80
N LYS A 63 6.90 1.74 -0.64
CA LYS A 63 8.19 1.53 0.04
C LYS A 63 9.32 2.33 -0.61
N LYS A 64 9.39 2.37 -1.94
CA LYS A 64 10.40 3.16 -2.67
C LYS A 64 10.24 4.66 -2.48
N CYS A 65 9.01 5.16 -2.31
CA CYS A 65 8.77 6.58 -2.06
C CYS A 65 9.23 7.02 -0.67
N HIS A 66 9.30 6.10 0.29
CA HIS A 66 9.72 6.35 1.67
C HIS A 66 11.24 6.50 1.85
N THR A 67 12.06 5.72 1.14
CA THR A 67 13.53 5.64 1.33
C THR A 67 14.31 6.94 1.08
N ARG A 68 13.64 8.06 0.76
CA ARG A 68 14.27 9.37 0.64
C ARG A 68 14.33 10.20 1.92
N HIS A 69 13.66 9.86 3.03
CA HIS A 69 13.89 10.45 4.37
C HIS A 69 13.46 9.46 5.48
N ARG A 70 14.19 9.49 6.60
CA ARG A 70 14.25 8.47 7.66
C ARG A 70 12.89 8.13 8.29
N SER A 71 12.67 6.82 8.52
CA SER A 71 11.80 6.19 9.53
C SER A 71 10.33 5.88 9.18
N CYS A 72 9.93 4.63 9.46
CA CYS A 72 8.57 4.04 9.50
C CYS A 72 7.93 3.57 8.17
N VAL A 73 7.90 2.25 7.90
CA VAL A 73 6.78 1.31 8.17
C VAL A 73 7.27 -0.12 7.94
N GLY A 74 6.83 -1.04 8.81
CA GLY A 74 7.28 -2.41 8.98
C GLY A 74 7.40 -3.23 7.69
N GLU A 75 8.54 -3.91 7.58
CA GLU A 75 8.70 -5.04 6.68
C GLU A 75 7.78 -6.18 7.13
N CYS A 76 6.54 -6.22 6.64
CA CYS A 76 5.81 -7.49 6.60
C CYS A 76 6.42 -8.35 5.48
N ARG A 77 7.50 -9.08 5.79
CA ARG A 77 8.03 -10.15 4.92
C ARG A 77 7.16 -11.39 5.10
N TYR A 78 6.02 -11.45 4.39
CA TYR A 78 5.31 -12.71 4.26
C TYR A 78 5.93 -13.51 3.11
N ARG A 79 6.71 -14.54 3.45
CA ARG A 79 7.23 -15.53 2.50
C ARG A 79 6.14 -16.59 2.34
N TYR A 80 5.46 -16.62 1.19
CA TYR A 80 4.50 -17.69 0.92
C TYR A 80 5.21 -19.05 0.89
N PRO A 81 4.63 -20.10 1.49
CA PRO A 81 5.06 -21.46 1.22
C PRO A 81 4.73 -21.76 -0.24
N THR A 82 5.74 -22.07 -1.04
CA THR A 82 5.54 -22.67 -2.37
C THR A 82 4.83 -23.99 -2.16
N LYS A 83 3.56 -24.09 -2.59
CA LYS A 83 2.82 -25.36 -2.60
C LYS A 83 3.62 -26.37 -3.42
N LYS A 84 4.07 -27.46 -2.76
CA LYS A 84 4.42 -28.72 -3.42
C LYS A 84 3.16 -29.54 -3.60
#